data_AF-A0A2D6XBC8-F1
#
_entry.id   AF-A0A2D6XBC8-F1
#
_cell.length_a   1.000
_cell.length_b   1.000
_cell.length_c   1.000
_cell.angle_alpha   90.00
_cell.angle_beta   90.00
_cell.angle_gamma   90.00
#
_symmetry.space_group_name_H-M   'P 1'
#
loop_
_entity.id
_entity.type
_entity.pdbx_description
1 polymer ?
#
loop_
_entity_poly.entity_id
_entity_poly.type
_entity_poly.pdbx_seq_one_letter_code
_entity_poly.pdbx_strand_id
1 'polypeptide(L)' 'MAASPQWKVYNVEGQYLAAFKSPLHAAILIAGLGDGTTLRKGHKQVVYTEGVDGVASECYDDVERAAYGS' A
#
# COMPACT_ATOMS: atom_id res chain seq x y z
N MET A 1 17.30 -17.62 0.79
CA MET A 1 17.51 -16.17 0.55
C MET A 1 16.18 -15.47 0.79
N ALA A 2 16.08 -14.58 1.78
CA ALA A 2 14.82 -13.90 2.08
C ALA A 2 14.54 -12.86 0.99
N ALA A 3 13.58 -13.14 0.11
CA ALA A 3 13.18 -12.19 -0.93
C ALA A 3 12.72 -10.87 -0.28
N SER A 4 13.11 -9.75 -0.88
CA SER A 4 12.72 -8.42 -0.41
C SER A 4 11.18 -8.30 -0.43
N PRO A 5 10.56 -7.71 0.61
CA PRO A 5 9.12 -7.57 0.65
C PRO A 5 8.61 -6.75 -0.55
N GLN A 6 7.54 -7.21 -1.18
CA GLN A 6 7.04 -6.64 -2.44
C GLN A 6 6.22 -5.37 -2.22
N TRP A 7 5.57 -5.22 -1.07
CA TRP A 7 4.66 -4.10 -0.82
C TRP A 7 5.42 -2.96 -0.17
N LYS A 8 5.43 -1.79 -0.80
CA LYS A 8 6.16 -0.61 -0.30
C LYS A 8 5.20 0.54 -0.08
N VAL A 9 5.35 1.20 1.06
CA VAL A 9 4.53 2.34 1.45
C VAL A 9 5.33 3.62 1.25
N TYR A 10 4.67 4.59 0.63
CA TYR A 10 5.22 5.91 0.35
C TYR A 10 4.28 6.98 0.89
N ASN A 11 4.83 8.02 1.53
CA ASN A 11 4.01 9.17 1.95
C ASN A 11 3.62 10.07 0.76
N VAL A 12 2.80 11.08 1.05
CA VAL A 12 2.37 12.10 0.08
C VAL A 12 3.53 12.88 -0.56
N GLU A 13 4.65 13.02 0.16
CA GLU A 13 5.87 13.66 -0.34
C GLU A 13 6.72 12.74 -1.25
N GLY A 14 6.27 11.49 -1.47
CA GLY A 14 6.97 10.51 -2.29
C GLY A 14 8.17 9.85 -1.60
N GLN A 15 8.30 9.98 -0.28
CA GLN A 15 9.33 9.33 0.52
C GLN A 15 8.94 7.89 0.84
N TYR A 16 9.90 6.98 0.70
CA TYR A 16 9.73 5.58 1.11
C TYR A 16 9.73 5.47 2.64
N LEU A 17 8.67 4.90 3.20
CA LEU A 17 8.53 4.74 4.66
C LEU A 17 8.82 3.31 5.11
N ALA A 18 8.18 2.32 4.49
CA ALA A 18 8.22 0.95 4.96
C ALA A 18 7.96 -0.06 3.84
N ALA A 19 8.31 -1.34 4.09
CA ALA A 19 7.93 -2.44 3.22
C ALA A 19 7.38 -3.63 3.99
N PHE A 20 6.40 -4.30 3.41
CA PHE A 20 5.63 -5.38 4.00
C PHE A 20 5.59 -6.60 3.08
N LYS A 21 5.51 -7.78 3.69
CA LYS A 21 5.32 -9.05 2.96
C LYS A 21 3.85 -9.29 2.58
N SER A 22 2.93 -8.72 3.35
CA SER A 22 1.48 -8.75 3.09
C SER A 22 0.98 -7.35 2.75
N PRO A 23 0.13 -7.19 1.72
CA PRO A 23 -0.47 -5.90 1.37
C PRO A 23 -1.43 -5.43 2.45
N LEU A 24 -2.05 -6.34 3.20
CA LEU A 24 -3.02 -6.02 4.25
C LEU A 24 -2.37 -5.31 5.44
N HIS A 25 -1.17 -5.75 5.85
CA HIS A 25 -0.39 -5.04 6.86
C HIS A 25 0.06 -3.65 6.37
N ALA A 26 0.32 -3.50 5.07
CA ALA A 26 0.66 -2.22 4.49
C ALA A 26 -0.56 -1.27 4.46
N ALA A 27 -1.75 -1.81 4.16
CA ALA A 27 -3.01 -1.06 4.16
C ALA A 27 -3.33 -0.47 5.55
N ILE A 28 -3.13 -1.25 6.62
CA ILE A 28 -3.29 -0.76 8.00
C ILE A 28 -2.38 0.44 8.28
N LEU A 29 -1.11 0.38 7.84
CA LEU A 29 -0.19 1.51 8.00
C LEU A 29 -0.65 2.73 7.20
N ILE A 30 -1.08 2.52 5.96
CA ILE A 30 -1.56 3.59 5.07
C ILE A 30 -2.78 4.31 5.65
N ALA A 31 -3.75 3.57 6.16
CA ALA A 31 -4.93 4.13 6.83
C ALA A 31 -4.56 5.01 8.04
N GLY A 32 -3.47 4.69 8.74
CA GLY A 32 -2.98 5.49 9.86
C GLY A 32 -2.12 6.69 9.46
N LEU A 33 -1.51 6.68 8.27
CA LEU A 33 -0.66 7.77 7.77
C LEU A 33 -1.45 8.91 7.12
N GLY A 34 -2.67 8.61 6.64
CA GLY A 34 -3.59 9.59 6.08
C GLY A 34 -3.47 9.76 4.56
N ASP A 35 -4.33 10.65 4.05
CA ASP A 35 -4.57 10.84 2.61
C ASP A 35 -3.30 11.15 1.80
N GLY A 36 -3.27 10.63 0.58
CA GLY A 36 -2.14 10.77 -0.36
C GLY A 36 -1.01 9.76 -0.13
N THR A 37 -1.08 8.93 0.91
CA THR A 37 -0.16 7.82 1.11
C THR A 37 -0.42 6.72 0.07
N THR A 38 0.63 6.20 -0.56
CA THR A 38 0.52 5.20 -1.65
C THR A 38 1.09 3.85 -1.26
N LEU A 39 0.34 2.79 -1.58
CA LEU A 39 0.82 1.41 -1.63
C LEU A 39 1.38 1.12 -3.02
N ARG A 40 2.59 0.57 -3.07
CA ARG A 40 3.25 0.22 -4.32
C ARG A 40 3.71 -1.24 -4.34
N LYS A 41 3.62 -1.87 -5.51
CA LYS A 41 4.27 -3.14 -5.80
C LYS A 41 5.70 -2.86 -6.28
N GLY A 42 6.67 -3.22 -5.46
CA GLY A 42 8.05 -2.81 -5.59
C GLY A 42 8.18 -1.29 -5.49
N HIS A 43 9.08 -0.71 -6.28
CA HIS A 43 9.32 0.74 -6.31
C HIS A 43 8.61 1.47 -7.46
N LYS A 44 7.80 0.77 -8.26
CA LYS A 44 7.34 1.27 -9.57
C LYS A 44 5.82 1.43 -9.67
N GLN A 45 5.06 0.40 -9.37
CA GLN A 45 3.62 0.38 -9.63
C GLN A 45 2.85 0.83 -8.40
N VAL A 46 2.07 1.91 -8.52
CA VAL A 46 1.07 2.28 -7.50
C VAL A 46 -0.11 1.33 -7.63
N VAL A 47 -0.50 0.73 -6.52
CA VAL A 47 -1.58 -0.26 -6.43
C VAL A 47 -2.79 0.34 -5.72
N TYR A 48 -2.55 1.28 -4.81
CA TYR A 48 -3.59 1.95 -4.05
C TYR A 48 -3.08 3.29 -3.51
N THR A 49 -3.95 4.28 -3.44
CA THR A 49 -3.69 5.62 -2.91
C THR A 49 -4.78 6.01 -1.92
N GLU A 50 -4.40 6.27 -0.67
CA GLU A 50 -5.35 6.68 0.37
C GLU A 50 -6.02 8.00 0.03
N GLY A 51 -7.34 8.06 0.17
CA GLY A 51 -8.18 9.23 -0.12
C GLY A 51 -8.49 9.44 -1.61
N VAL A 52 -7.83 8.72 -2.53
CA VAL A 52 -8.11 8.77 -3.97
C VAL A 52 -8.82 7.52 -4.44
N ASP A 53 -8.29 6.35 -4.09
CA ASP A 53 -8.87 5.05 -4.44
C ASP A 53 -9.90 4.56 -3.40
N GLY A 54 -10.03 5.28 -2.27
CA GLY A 54 -10.93 4.97 -1.16
C GLY A 54 -10.31 5.29 0.19
N VAL A 55 -10.92 4.78 1.27
CA VAL A 55 -10.36 4.79 2.62
C VAL A 55 -9.90 3.37 2.94
N ALA A 56 -8.61 3.16 3.22
CA ALA A 56 -8.03 1.82 3.34
C ALA A 56 -8.62 1.04 4.51
N SER A 57 -9.08 1.73 5.55
CA SER A 57 -9.74 1.13 6.70
C SER A 57 -11.11 0.54 6.40
N GLU A 58 -11.75 0.94 5.29
CA GLU A 58 -13.06 0.47 4.86
C GLU A 58 -12.98 -0.44 3.61
N CYS A 59 -11.81 -0.54 2.98
CA CYS A 59 -11.60 -1.19 1.68
C CYS A 59 -10.47 -2.24 1.70
N TYR A 60 -10.23 -2.94 2.82
CA TYR A 60 -9.17 -3.96 2.91
C TYR A 60 -9.26 -5.05 1.84
N ASP A 61 -10.46 -5.53 1.54
CA ASP A 61 -10.70 -6.53 0.48
C ASP A 61 -10.40 -5.98 -0.92
N ASP A 62 -10.67 -4.70 -1.17
CA ASP A 62 -10.35 -4.06 -2.45
C ASP A 62 -8.85 -3.83 -2.62
N VAL A 63 -8.13 -3.50 -1.53
CA VAL A 63 -6.66 -3.41 -1.53
C VAL A 63 -6.04 -4.78 -1.80
N GLU A 64 -6.58 -5.84 -1.22
CA GLU A 64 -6.10 -7.21 -1.47
C GLU A 64 -6.38 -7.63 -2.93
N ARG A 65 -7.58 -7.33 -3.45
CA ARG A 65 -7.94 -7.58 -4.86
C ARG A 65 -7.04 -6.83 -5.83
N ALA A 66 -6.76 -5.55 -5.56
CA ALA A 66 -5.86 -4.73 -6.37
C ALA A 66 -4.40 -5.23 -6.31
N ALA A 67 -3.97 -5.74 -5.15
CA ALA A 67 -2.63 -6.25 -4.93
C ALA A 67 -2.37 -7.57 -5.67
N TYR A 68 -3.28 -8.54 -5.55
CA TYR A 68 -3.08 -9.86 -6.16
C TYR A 68 -3.54 -9.93 -7.61
N GLY A 69 -4.48 -9.08 -8.03
CA GLY A 69 -5.06 -9.12 -9.37
C GLY A 69 -5.90 -10.39 -9.59
N SER A 70 -6.93 -10.28 -10.42
CA SER A 70 -7.67 -11.44 -10.96
C SER A 70 -6.80 -12.27 -11.89
#